data_AF-A0A0F9TB84-F1
#
_entry.id   AF-A0A0F9TB84-F1
#
_cell.length_a   1.000
_cell.length_b   1.000
_cell.length_c   1.000
_cell.angle_alpha   90.00
_cell.angle_beta   90.00
_cell.angle_gamma   90.00
#
_symmetry.space_group_name_H-M   'P 1'
#
loop_
_entity.id
_entity.type
_entity.pdbx_description
1 polymer ?
#
loop_
_entity_poly.entity_id
_entity_poly.type
_entity_poly.pdbx_seq_one_letter_code
_entity_poly.pdbx_strand_id
1 'polypeptide(L)'
;MIIEHLRQEFESTFDLLSELNTEEKCVDYLAQFRWNGKPICQYCNHDVCYELNLTNRGKRWKCKKCRKQFSIRIGTPFQESKLPIRKLFVALYLSPEGISTHQLGRVLSISQKSAWYLDKKIKNNFIANEMTENSIYQFYDDKCDDATKRFNEAIDVVVETYEKIARYYNILYAMEE
;
A
#
# COMPACT_ATOMS: atom_id res chain seq x y z
N MET A 1 12.49 5.60 4.59
CA MET A 1 11.23 5.43 3.82
C MET A 1 10.41 6.72 3.90
N ILE A 2 9.40 6.92 3.04
CA ILE A 2 8.65 8.20 2.99
C ILE A 2 8.00 8.59 4.33
N ILE A 3 7.51 7.62 5.12
CA ILE A 3 6.89 7.90 6.43
C ILE A 3 7.91 8.44 7.42
N GLU A 4 9.10 7.85 7.50
CA GLU A 4 10.16 8.38 8.37
C GLU A 4 10.56 9.80 8.00
N HIS A 5 10.65 10.09 6.71
CA HIS A 5 10.91 11.44 6.24
C HIS A 5 9.77 12.40 6.61
N LEU A 6 8.50 11.99 6.45
CA LEU A 6 7.34 12.78 6.86
C LEU A 6 7.33 13.07 8.37
N ARG A 7 7.71 12.09 9.20
CA ARG A 7 7.77 12.25 10.67
C ARG A 7 8.90 13.17 11.12
N GLN A 8 10.00 13.20 10.38
CA GLN A 8 11.12 14.10 10.67
C GLN A 8 10.83 15.54 10.24
N GLU A 9 10.11 15.72 9.12
CA GLU A 9 9.82 17.07 8.59
C GLU A 9 8.59 17.73 9.22
N PHE A 10 7.59 16.96 9.66
CA PHE A 10 6.33 17.50 10.15
C PHE A 10 6.08 17.13 11.62
N GLU A 11 6.13 18.14 12.49
CA GLU A 11 5.89 17.99 13.93
C GLU A 11 4.45 17.57 14.26
N SER A 12 3.47 18.00 13.46
CA SER A 12 2.06 17.64 13.65
C SER A 12 1.31 17.39 12.34
N THR A 13 0.14 16.74 12.46
CA THR A 13 -0.79 16.59 11.33
C THR A 13 -1.29 17.94 10.82
N PHE A 14 -1.37 18.96 11.68
CA PHE A 14 -1.76 20.30 11.26
C PHE A 14 -0.69 20.94 10.37
N ASP A 15 0.59 20.79 10.72
CA ASP A 15 1.71 21.31 9.92
C ASP A 15 1.77 20.62 8.55
N LEU A 16 1.63 19.29 8.54
CA LEU A 16 1.53 18.50 7.31
C LEU A 16 0.43 19.04 6.39
N LEU A 17 -0.77 19.27 6.93
CA LEU A 17 -1.93 19.72 6.16
C LEU A 17 -1.82 21.17 5.68
N SER A 18 -1.11 22.00 6.45
CA SER A 18 -0.84 23.41 6.15
C SER A 18 0.18 23.54 5.02
N GLU A 19 1.27 22.77 5.10
CA GLU A 19 2.31 22.77 4.07
C GLU A 19 1.86 22.04 2.80
N LEU A 20 1.36 20.82 2.92
CA LEU A 20 0.83 20.00 1.82
C LEU A 20 -0.66 20.29 1.59
N ASN A 21 -0.98 21.56 1.39
CA ASN A 21 -2.35 22.05 1.26
C ASN A 21 -2.97 21.84 -0.13
N THR A 22 -2.17 21.62 -1.17
CA THR A 22 -2.64 21.36 -2.55
C THR A 22 -2.16 20.01 -3.07
N GLU A 23 -2.89 19.46 -4.06
CA GLU A 23 -2.47 18.25 -4.77
C GLU A 23 -1.12 18.45 -5.48
N GLU A 24 -0.86 19.64 -6.02
CA GLU A 24 0.40 19.95 -6.70
C GLU A 24 1.60 19.90 -5.75
N LYS A 25 1.50 20.55 -4.59
CA LYS A 25 2.55 20.46 -3.55
C LYS A 25 2.79 19.02 -3.10
N CYS A 26 1.73 18.22 -2.96
CA CYS A 26 1.83 16.80 -2.65
C CYS A 26 2.61 16.02 -3.74
N VAL A 27 2.32 16.31 -5.02
CA VAL A 27 3.04 15.70 -6.15
C VAL A 27 4.50 16.11 -6.13
N ASP A 28 4.79 17.39 -5.93
CA ASP A 28 6.15 17.93 -5.96
C ASP A 28 6.99 17.40 -4.80
N TYR A 29 6.40 17.32 -3.60
CA TYR A 29 7.02 16.65 -2.46
C TYR A 29 7.38 15.20 -2.79
N LEU A 30 6.45 14.43 -3.37
CA LEU A 30 6.73 13.04 -3.78
C LEU A 30 7.80 12.97 -4.87
N ALA A 31 7.81 13.88 -5.82
CA ALA A 31 8.81 13.93 -6.89
C ALA A 31 10.20 14.25 -6.33
N GLN A 32 10.28 15.18 -5.38
CA GLN A 32 11.51 15.50 -4.67
C GLN A 32 12.01 14.29 -3.86
N PHE A 33 11.13 13.67 -3.07
CA PHE A 33 11.49 12.49 -2.28
C PHE A 33 11.91 11.29 -3.14
N ARG A 34 11.19 11.00 -4.24
CA ARG A 34 11.43 9.79 -5.06
C ARG A 34 12.60 9.95 -6.01
N TRP A 35 12.79 11.14 -6.56
CA TRP A 35 13.65 11.36 -7.72
C TRP A 35 14.67 12.48 -7.52
N ASN A 36 14.73 13.09 -6.34
CA ASN A 36 15.55 14.27 -6.06
C ASN A 36 15.37 15.36 -7.13
N GLY A 37 14.12 15.57 -7.56
CA GLY A 37 13.76 16.55 -8.58
C GLY A 37 14.01 16.14 -10.04
N LYS A 38 14.64 14.98 -10.32
CA LYS A 38 14.94 14.50 -11.69
C LYS A 38 14.11 13.25 -12.06
N PRO A 39 12.95 13.38 -12.73
CA PRO A 39 12.02 12.28 -12.92
C PRO A 39 12.60 11.09 -13.69
N ILE A 40 12.50 9.89 -13.10
CA ILE A 40 12.95 8.63 -13.71
C ILE A 40 11.74 7.81 -14.15
N CYS A 41 11.77 7.33 -15.40
CA CYS A 41 10.69 6.53 -15.97
C CYS A 41 10.56 5.18 -15.26
N GLN A 42 9.43 4.96 -14.59
CA GLN A 42 9.16 3.73 -13.85
C GLN A 42 8.87 2.50 -14.76
N TYR A 43 8.82 2.67 -16.08
CA TYR A 43 8.61 1.56 -17.03
C TYR A 43 9.90 1.04 -17.68
N CYS A 44 10.91 1.89 -17.87
CA CYS A 44 12.13 1.54 -18.59
C CYS A 44 13.41 2.12 -17.95
N ASN A 45 13.28 2.71 -16.77
CA ASN A 45 14.34 3.31 -15.96
C ASN A 45 15.17 4.40 -16.64
N HIS A 46 14.63 5.02 -17.70
CA HIS A 46 15.29 6.14 -18.36
C HIS A 46 15.12 7.44 -17.57
N ASP A 47 16.19 8.22 -17.47
CA ASP A 47 16.32 9.42 -16.63
C ASP A 47 15.97 10.73 -17.35
N VAL A 48 15.63 10.67 -18.64
CA VAL A 48 15.14 11.81 -19.41
C VAL A 48 13.62 11.71 -19.58
N CYS A 49 12.90 12.44 -18.73
CA CYS A 49 11.45 12.54 -18.74
C CYS A 49 11.01 14.00 -18.74
N TYR A 50 9.98 14.31 -19.54
CA TYR A 50 9.41 15.65 -19.64
C TYR A 50 8.19 15.77 -18.75
N GLU A 51 8.09 16.85 -17.99
CA GLU A 51 6.87 17.19 -17.26
C GLU A 51 5.77 17.62 -18.24
N LEU A 52 4.55 17.18 -17.97
CA LEU A 52 3.33 17.52 -18.67
C LEU A 52 2.31 18.03 -17.65
N ASN A 53 1.99 19.32 -17.70
CA ASN A 53 0.90 19.89 -16.92
C ASN A 53 -0.40 19.80 -17.73
N LEU A 54 -1.22 18.81 -17.39
CA LEU A 54 -2.50 18.55 -18.03
C LEU A 54 -3.60 19.17 -17.18
N THR A 55 -4.33 20.13 -17.75
CA THR A 55 -5.32 20.99 -17.07
C THR A 55 -6.33 20.24 -16.21
N ASN A 56 -6.71 19.02 -16.61
CA ASN A 56 -7.71 18.20 -15.91
C ASN A 56 -7.16 16.92 -15.28
N ARG A 57 -5.84 16.67 -15.37
CA ARG A 57 -5.26 15.38 -14.97
C ARG A 57 -4.05 15.52 -14.04
N GLY A 58 -3.71 16.74 -13.65
CA GLY A 58 -2.57 17.06 -12.82
C GLY A 58 -1.23 16.83 -13.51
N LYS A 59 -0.16 16.98 -12.74
CA LYS A 59 1.22 16.80 -13.18
C LYS A 59 1.50 15.35 -13.57
N ARG A 60 1.99 15.16 -14.79
CA ARG A 60 2.41 13.86 -15.35
C ARG A 60 3.80 13.99 -15.98
N TRP A 61 4.42 12.85 -16.27
CA TRP A 61 5.70 12.80 -16.97
C TRP A 61 5.63 11.91 -18.19
N LYS A 62 6.37 12.27 -19.24
CA LYS A 62 6.53 11.48 -20.45
C LYS A 62 7.98 11.12 -20.67
N CYS A 63 8.27 9.83 -20.77
CA CYS A 63 9.61 9.35 -21.02
C CYS A 63 10.06 9.65 -22.46
N LYS A 64 11.30 10.14 -22.64
CA LYS A 64 11.90 10.36 -23.96
C LYS A 64 12.08 9.06 -24.73
N LYS A 65 12.54 8.00 -24.06
CA LYS A 65 12.87 6.69 -24.64
C LYS A 65 11.64 5.86 -25.00
N CYS A 66 10.81 5.47 -24.01
CA CYS A 66 9.67 4.58 -24.26
C CYS A 66 8.38 5.32 -24.63
N ARG A 67 8.38 6.66 -24.63
CA ARG A 67 7.24 7.54 -24.98
C ARG A 67 5.98 7.39 -24.12
N LYS A 68 5.97 6.46 -23.15
CA LYS A 68 4.88 6.27 -22.19
C LYS A 68 4.75 7.47 -21.25
N GLN A 69 3.51 7.78 -20.90
CA GLN A 69 3.16 8.75 -19.86
C GLN A 69 2.96 8.03 -18.53
N PHE A 70 3.36 8.66 -17.43
CA PHE A 70 3.17 8.15 -16.08
C PHE A 70 2.82 9.28 -15.10
N SER A 71 2.19 8.93 -13.99
CA SER A 71 2.04 9.81 -12.83
C SER A 71 3.09 9.48 -11.77
N ILE A 72 3.18 10.32 -10.74
CA ILE A 72 4.09 10.13 -9.60
C ILE A 72 3.81 8.83 -8.83
N ARG A 73 2.58 8.29 -8.98
CA ARG A 73 2.12 7.09 -8.29
C ARG A 73 2.55 5.79 -8.95
N ILE A 74 3.07 5.81 -10.18
CA ILE A 74 3.54 4.57 -10.83
C ILE A 74 4.70 3.99 -10.01
N GLY A 75 4.66 2.69 -9.75
CA GLY A 75 5.63 2.01 -8.88
C GLY A 75 5.48 2.37 -7.41
N THR A 76 4.28 2.75 -6.97
CA THR A 76 3.95 2.96 -5.55
C THR A 76 2.78 2.05 -5.14
N PRO A 77 2.62 1.74 -3.84
CA PRO A 77 1.45 1.02 -3.34
C PRO A 77 0.11 1.68 -3.69
N PHE A 78 0.16 2.99 -3.97
CA PHE A 78 -1.00 3.83 -4.28
C PHE A 78 -1.22 4.03 -5.78
N GLN A 79 -0.52 3.31 -6.65
CA GLN A 79 -0.65 3.40 -8.10
C GLN A 79 -2.11 3.29 -8.58
N GLU A 80 -2.85 2.37 -7.99
CA GLU A 80 -4.24 2.07 -8.34
C GLU A 80 -5.25 2.85 -7.48
N SER A 81 -4.77 3.63 -6.51
CA SER A 81 -5.67 4.41 -5.65
C SER A 81 -6.30 5.54 -6.44
N LYS A 82 -7.62 5.68 -6.31
CA LYS A 82 -8.39 6.81 -6.83
C LYS A 82 -8.46 7.98 -5.85
N LEU A 83 -7.91 7.83 -4.65
CA LEU A 83 -7.92 8.90 -3.64
C LEU A 83 -7.03 10.06 -4.08
N PRO A 84 -7.36 11.32 -3.75
CA PRO A 84 -6.43 12.45 -3.87
C PRO A 84 -5.12 12.19 -3.12
N ILE A 85 -3.97 12.66 -3.64
CA ILE A 85 -2.65 12.41 -3.03
C ILE A 85 -2.61 13.02 -1.63
N ARG A 86 -3.25 14.15 -1.42
CA ARG A 86 -3.33 14.80 -0.12
C ARG A 86 -3.93 13.88 0.95
N LYS A 87 -4.98 13.13 0.61
CA LYS A 87 -5.57 12.12 1.52
C LYS A 87 -4.60 10.98 1.80
N LEU A 88 -3.76 10.60 0.83
CA LEU A 88 -2.74 9.57 1.02
C LEU A 88 -1.65 10.04 1.97
N PHE A 89 -1.22 11.30 1.92
CA PHE A 89 -0.27 11.86 2.88
C PHE A 89 -0.79 11.83 4.31
N VAL A 90 -2.05 12.25 4.53
CA VAL A 90 -2.69 12.16 5.84
C VAL A 90 -2.75 10.71 6.33
N ALA A 91 -3.08 9.77 5.44
CA ALA A 91 -3.10 8.35 5.78
C ALA A 91 -1.70 7.82 6.13
N LEU A 92 -0.68 8.20 5.35
CA LEU A 92 0.73 7.84 5.60
C LEU A 92 1.23 8.39 6.94
N TYR A 93 0.77 9.56 7.35
CA TYR A 93 1.15 10.17 8.61
C TYR A 93 0.43 9.52 9.81
N LEU A 94 -0.88 9.26 9.71
CA LEU A 94 -1.69 8.80 10.84
C LEU A 94 -1.74 7.27 11.02
N SER A 95 -1.70 6.49 9.93
CA SER A 95 -1.81 5.03 9.98
C SER A 95 -0.78 4.36 10.91
N PRO A 96 0.51 4.75 10.88
CA PRO A 96 1.51 4.14 11.75
C PRO A 96 1.49 4.69 13.18
N GLU A 97 0.71 5.74 13.48
CA GLU A 97 0.41 6.19 14.86
C GLU A 97 -0.66 5.31 15.54
N GLY A 98 -1.17 4.28 14.84
CA GLY A 98 -2.14 3.35 15.41
C GLY A 98 -3.59 3.84 15.39
N ILE A 99 -3.93 4.81 14.54
CA ILE A 99 -5.32 5.26 14.38
C ILE A 99 -6.23 4.11 13.92
N SER A 100 -7.44 4.03 14.48
CA SER A 100 -8.41 3.01 14.04
C SER A 100 -8.88 3.28 12.60
N THR A 101 -9.17 2.24 11.83
CA THR A 101 -9.65 2.38 10.43
C THR A 101 -10.99 3.12 10.33
N HIS A 102 -11.84 3.04 11.37
CA HIS A 102 -13.06 3.84 11.49
C HIS A 102 -12.77 5.34 11.62
N GLN A 103 -11.83 5.71 12.50
CA GLN A 103 -11.40 7.11 12.66
C GLN A 103 -10.70 7.60 11.40
N LEU A 104 -9.80 6.79 10.81
CA LEU A 104 -9.13 7.11 9.56
C LEU A 104 -10.13 7.37 8.42
N GLY A 105 -11.19 6.57 8.32
CA GLY A 105 -12.29 6.79 7.38
C GLY A 105 -12.99 8.13 7.58
N ARG A 106 -13.24 8.52 8.83
CA ARG A 106 -13.84 9.83 9.16
C ARG A 106 -12.91 10.99 8.81
N VAL A 107 -11.63 10.91 9.22
CA VAL A 107 -10.62 11.95 8.95
C VAL A 107 -10.44 12.17 7.45
N LEU A 108 -10.41 11.09 6.66
CA LEU A 108 -10.23 11.16 5.22
C LEU A 108 -11.55 11.37 4.45
N SER A 109 -12.71 11.38 5.12
CA SER A 109 -14.03 11.37 4.50
C SER A 109 -14.14 10.29 3.40
N ILE A 110 -13.87 9.04 3.76
CA ILE A 110 -14.00 7.85 2.90
C ILE A 110 -14.71 6.72 3.66
N SER A 111 -15.16 5.70 2.92
CA SER A 111 -15.74 4.52 3.56
C SER A 111 -14.73 3.82 4.49
N GLN A 112 -15.20 3.24 5.59
CA GLN A 112 -14.37 2.43 6.49
C GLN A 112 -13.65 1.31 5.74
N LYS A 113 -14.32 0.66 4.77
CA LYS A 113 -13.72 -0.36 3.91
C LYS A 113 -12.52 0.20 3.13
N SER A 114 -12.66 1.38 2.53
CA SER A 114 -11.55 2.04 1.81
C SER A 114 -10.40 2.43 2.74
N ALA A 115 -10.70 2.94 3.94
CA ALA A 115 -9.70 3.28 4.94
C ALA A 115 -8.91 2.05 5.39
N TRP A 116 -9.58 0.93 5.61
CA TRP A 116 -8.95 -0.35 5.95
C TRP A 116 -8.03 -0.88 4.85
N TYR A 117 -8.45 -0.83 3.57
CA TYR A 117 -7.57 -1.22 2.46
C TYR A 117 -6.33 -0.32 2.38
N LEU A 118 -6.51 0.98 2.63
CA LEU A 118 -5.41 1.95 2.62
C LEU A 118 -4.44 1.70 3.77
N ASP A 119 -4.95 1.51 4.99
CA ASP A 119 -4.18 1.19 6.19
C ASP A 119 -3.38 -0.11 6.01
N LYS A 120 -4.03 -1.17 5.49
CA LYS A 120 -3.34 -2.43 5.16
C LYS A 120 -2.25 -2.24 4.12
N LYS A 121 -2.52 -1.49 3.04
CA LYS A 121 -1.50 -1.20 2.03
C LYS A 121 -0.32 -0.43 2.62
N ILE A 122 -0.57 0.51 3.54
CA ILE A 122 0.49 1.18 4.27
C ILE A 122 1.22 0.11 5.09
N LYS A 123 0.62 -0.49 6.11
CA LYS A 123 1.28 -1.47 6.97
C LYS A 123 2.03 -2.57 6.22
N ASN A 124 1.45 -3.21 5.21
CA ASN A 124 2.12 -4.29 4.46
C ASN A 124 3.37 -3.83 3.69
N ASN A 125 3.41 -2.59 3.20
CA ASN A 125 4.59 -2.07 2.49
C ASN A 125 5.67 -1.53 3.45
N PHE A 126 5.38 -1.49 4.76
CA PHE A 126 6.29 -1.04 5.82
C PHE A 126 6.75 -2.19 6.71
N ILE A 127 5.90 -3.19 6.93
CA ILE A 127 6.16 -4.41 7.73
C ILE A 127 6.98 -5.45 6.94
N ALA A 128 7.33 -5.19 5.67
CA ALA A 128 8.19 -6.08 4.89
C ALA A 128 9.63 -6.27 5.45
N ASN A 129 9.95 -5.71 6.62
CA ASN A 129 11.15 -6.04 7.40
C ASN A 129 10.92 -6.75 8.75
N GLU A 130 9.68 -6.97 9.21
CA GLU A 130 9.42 -7.76 10.43
C GLU A 130 8.10 -8.58 10.35
N MET A 131 8.27 -9.88 10.08
CA MET A 131 7.50 -11.04 10.58
C MET A 131 6.14 -11.48 9.97
N THR A 132 6.25 -12.71 9.42
CA THR A 132 5.44 -13.95 9.52
C THR A 132 3.99 -14.05 9.02
N GLU A 133 3.74 -15.17 8.33
CA GLU A 133 2.48 -15.64 7.74
C GLU A 133 1.26 -15.58 8.70
N ASN A 134 1.49 -15.59 10.02
CA ASN A 134 0.43 -15.62 11.02
C ASN A 134 -0.45 -14.35 11.10
N SER A 135 0.02 -13.17 10.66
CA SER A 135 -0.83 -11.97 10.69
C SER A 135 -1.82 -11.88 9.52
N ILE A 136 -1.57 -12.62 8.44
CA ILE A 136 -2.48 -12.68 7.29
C ILE A 136 -3.76 -13.43 7.69
N TYR A 137 -3.64 -14.52 8.46
CA TYR A 137 -4.76 -15.37 8.86
C TYR A 137 -5.69 -14.72 9.89
N GLN A 138 -5.16 -14.08 10.94
CA GLN A 138 -6.02 -13.38 11.93
C GLN A 138 -6.83 -12.23 11.33
N PHE A 139 -6.40 -11.69 10.19
CA PHE A 139 -7.08 -10.58 9.52
C PHE A 139 -8.22 -11.03 8.58
N TYR A 140 -8.28 -12.31 8.19
CA TYR A 140 -9.42 -12.86 7.45
C TYR A 140 -10.63 -13.12 8.37
N ASP A 141 -10.42 -13.29 9.67
CA ASP A 141 -11.50 -13.56 10.64
C ASP A 141 -12.35 -12.32 10.97
N ASP A 142 -11.77 -11.11 10.98
CA ASP A 142 -12.46 -9.91 11.44
C ASP A 142 -13.52 -9.35 10.46
N LYS A 143 -13.69 -9.97 9.28
CA LYS A 143 -14.77 -9.69 8.33
C LYS A 143 -15.35 -10.96 7.73
N CYS A 144 -15.99 -11.79 8.55
CA CYS A 144 -16.82 -12.86 8.04
C CYS A 144 -18.32 -12.54 8.19
N ASP A 145 -18.94 -12.22 7.06
CA ASP A 145 -20.32 -12.59 6.82
C ASP A 145 -20.38 -14.15 6.86
N ASP A 146 -21.50 -14.74 7.26
CA ASP A 146 -21.66 -16.19 7.57
C ASP A 146 -21.16 -17.16 6.45
N ALA A 147 -21.09 -16.67 5.21
CA ALA A 147 -20.55 -17.39 4.06
C ALA A 147 -19.02 -17.54 4.08
N THR A 148 -18.28 -16.54 4.56
CA THR A 148 -16.82 -16.56 4.63
C THR A 148 -16.34 -17.48 5.76
N LYS A 149 -17.09 -17.54 6.86
CA LYS A 149 -16.84 -18.48 7.96
C LYS A 149 -16.90 -19.93 7.48
N ARG A 150 -17.97 -20.29 6.75
CA ARG A 150 -18.14 -21.64 6.16
C ARG A 150 -17.06 -21.99 5.15
N PHE A 151 -16.58 -21.02 4.38
CA PHE A 151 -15.50 -21.24 3.42
C PHE A 151 -14.15 -21.48 4.11
N ASN A 152 -13.86 -20.72 5.17
CA ASN A 152 -12.64 -20.90 5.97
C ASN A 152 -12.67 -22.25 6.72
N GLU A 153 -13.80 -22.62 7.33
CA GLU A 153 -13.98 -23.94 7.97
C GLU A 153 -13.73 -25.09 6.96
N ALA A 154 -14.15 -24.93 5.70
CA ALA A 154 -13.88 -25.92 4.66
C ALA A 154 -12.40 -25.98 4.26
N ILE A 155 -11.68 -24.84 4.27
CA ILE A 155 -10.24 -24.79 4.00
C ILE A 155 -9.46 -25.52 5.10
N ASP A 156 -9.80 -25.31 6.37
CA ASP A 156 -9.12 -25.95 7.50
C ASP A 156 -9.20 -27.47 7.42
N VAL A 157 -10.35 -28.02 7.04
CA VAL A 157 -10.53 -29.46 6.83
C VAL A 157 -9.66 -29.97 5.67
N VAL A 158 -9.54 -29.21 4.59
CA VAL A 158 -8.68 -29.57 3.45
C VAL A 158 -7.22 -29.58 3.87
N VAL A 159 -6.76 -28.55 4.57
CA VAL A 159 -5.38 -28.45 5.07
C VAL A 159 -5.05 -29.61 6.01
N GLU A 160 -5.93 -29.92 6.97
CA GLU A 160 -5.73 -31.03 7.91
C GLU A 160 -5.66 -32.39 7.18
N THR A 161 -6.44 -32.54 6.11
CA THR A 161 -6.42 -33.74 5.27
C THR A 161 -5.10 -33.87 4.51
N TYR A 162 -4.60 -32.77 3.94
CA TYR A 162 -3.31 -32.74 3.25
C TYR A 162 -2.14 -33.04 4.20
N GLU A 163 -2.15 -32.52 5.42
CA GLU A 163 -1.13 -32.83 6.42
C GLU A 163 -1.13 -34.31 6.81
N LYS A 164 -2.31 -34.93 6.96
CA LYS A 164 -2.44 -36.37 7.22
C LYS A 164 -1.89 -37.20 6.05
N ILE A 165 -2.20 -36.80 4.82
CA ILE A 165 -1.69 -37.45 3.61
C ILE A 165 -0.17 -37.31 3.52
N ALA A 166 0.37 -36.10 3.78
CA ALA A 166 1.81 -35.85 3.77
C ALA A 166 2.55 -36.68 4.82
N ARG A 167 1.98 -36.82 6.03
CA ARG A 167 2.54 -37.72 7.05
C ARG A 167 2.52 -39.18 6.60
N TYR A 168 1.44 -39.63 5.98
CA TYR A 168 1.34 -40.99 5.45
C TYR A 168 2.39 -41.28 4.38
N TYR A 169 2.59 -40.36 3.43
CA TYR A 169 3.65 -40.48 2.43
C TYR A 169 5.04 -40.47 3.06
N ASN A 170 5.32 -39.58 4.01
CA ASN A 170 6.62 -39.55 4.69
C ASN A 170 6.91 -40.86 5.46
N ILE A 171 5.90 -41.48 6.06
CA ILE A 171 6.04 -42.78 6.73
C ILE A 171 6.27 -43.89 5.69
N LEU A 172 5.52 -43.93 4.60
CA LEU A 172 5.71 -44.91 3.53
C LEU A 172 7.12 -44.85 2.94
N TYR A 173 7.60 -43.66 2.60
CA TYR A 173 8.95 -43.48 2.06
C TYR A 173 10.06 -43.82 3.07
N ALA A 174 9.80 -43.67 4.37
CA ALA A 174 10.73 -44.08 5.43
C ALA A 174 10.73 -45.60 5.72
N MET A 175 9.77 -46.37 5.17
CA MET A 175 9.69 -47.83 5.30
C MET A 175 10.26 -48.59 4.08
N GLU A 176 10.60 -47.88 3.00
CA GLU A 176 11.19 -48.43 1.78
C GLU A 176 12.74 -48.31 1.73
N GLU A 177 13.37 -47.71 2.75
CA GLU A 177 14.81 -47.73 3.03
C GLU A 177 15.17 -48.79 4.09
#